data_AF-A0A1M7SQB8-F1
#
_entry.id   AF-A0A1M7SQB8-F1
#
_cell.length_a   1.000
_cell.length_b   1.000
_cell.length_c   1.000
_cell.angle_alpha   90.00
_cell.angle_beta   90.00
_cell.angle_gamma   90.00
#
_symmetry.space_group_name_H-M   'P 1'
#
loop_
_entity.id
_entity.type
_entity.pdbx_description
1 polymer ?
#
loop_
_entity_poly.entity_id
_entity_poly.type
_entity_poly.pdbx_seq_one_letter_code
_entity_poly.pdbx_strand_id
1 'polypeptide(L)'
;MTQSAAAPGDSTDPRGSAGRGVPLVDLEGPLAERVRGLGAKQVNLYRALAHTPELLTAWIDGAWTLRERCQTPRTLREIMILRTAVVMRSDYEWHQHVAMARNAGVPREKVDAVVAWQTSELYQPDERAALMLTDAMLTGHVPDAVHDELGRHFTDAERVELILTAGFYAMVPRVLDACRVPVEDDRADDTADSPGGPSRD
;
A
#
# COMPACT_ATOMS: atom_id res chain seq x y z
N MET A 1 -31.71 -37.87 30.87
CA MET A 1 -31.98 -36.55 30.25
C MET A 1 -31.50 -35.48 31.21
N THR A 2 -30.39 -34.83 30.89
CA THR A 2 -29.90 -33.63 31.60
C THR A 2 -29.02 -32.89 30.60
N GLN A 3 -29.58 -31.83 30.02
CA GLN A 3 -28.91 -31.03 28.99
C GLN A 3 -28.23 -29.85 29.69
N SER A 4 -26.89 -29.81 29.67
CA SER A 4 -26.14 -28.66 30.20
C SER A 4 -25.89 -27.68 29.05
N ALA A 5 -26.46 -26.48 29.14
CA ALA A 5 -26.26 -25.44 28.14
C ALA A 5 -24.86 -24.80 28.30
N ALA A 6 -24.12 -24.69 27.19
CA ALA A 6 -22.89 -23.90 27.14
C ALA A 6 -23.24 -22.41 26.94
N ALA A 7 -22.60 -21.53 27.71
CA ALA A 7 -22.73 -20.08 27.52
C ALA A 7 -21.90 -19.59 26.32
N PRO A 8 -22.34 -18.53 25.61
CA PRO A 8 -21.54 -17.93 24.54
C PRO A 8 -20.51 -16.94 25.11
N GLY A 9 -19.23 -17.25 24.94
CA GLY A 9 -18.07 -16.38 25.20
C GLY A 9 -16.82 -17.15 24.76
N ASP A 10 -15.95 -16.65 23.89
CA ASP A 10 -15.45 -15.29 23.76
C ASP A 10 -14.98 -15.05 22.30
N SER A 11 -15.03 -13.81 21.81
CA SER A 11 -14.62 -13.47 20.44
C SER A 11 -13.11 -13.26 20.39
N THR A 12 -12.34 -14.34 20.26
CA THR A 12 -10.87 -14.29 20.18
C THR A 12 -10.35 -13.80 18.81
N ASP A 13 -10.76 -12.60 18.37
CA ASP A 13 -10.03 -11.88 17.31
C ASP A 13 -8.85 -11.15 17.96
N PRO A 14 -7.59 -11.54 17.72
CA PRO A 14 -6.41 -10.91 18.32
C PRO A 14 -6.22 -9.45 17.88
N ARG A 15 -6.97 -8.96 16.89
CA ARG A 15 -6.96 -7.56 16.42
C ARG A 15 -7.86 -6.65 17.27
N GLY A 16 -8.71 -7.22 18.13
CA GLY A 16 -9.67 -6.51 18.97
C GLY A 16 -9.07 -5.91 20.26
N SER A 17 -8.25 -4.85 20.16
CA SER A 17 -8.01 -3.98 21.31
C SER A 17 -7.85 -2.51 20.90
N ALA A 18 -8.94 -1.73 21.02
CA ALA A 18 -8.88 -0.29 20.91
C ALA A 18 -7.91 0.30 21.94
N GLY A 19 -7.07 1.27 21.53
CA GLY A 19 -6.13 1.97 22.42
C GLY A 19 -4.69 1.44 22.49
N ARG A 20 -4.23 0.60 21.55
CA ARG A 20 -2.83 0.11 21.50
C ARG A 20 -2.03 0.51 20.23
N GLY A 21 -2.62 1.26 19.30
CA GLY A 21 -1.92 1.79 18.14
C GLY A 21 -1.17 3.09 18.44
N VAL A 22 -0.34 3.54 17.51
CA VAL A 22 0.22 4.90 17.54
C VAL A 22 -0.93 5.89 17.32
N PRO A 23 -1.11 6.93 18.17
CA PRO A 23 -2.18 7.90 17.98
C PRO A 23 -2.08 8.61 16.64
N LEU A 24 -3.19 8.80 15.95
CA LEU A 24 -3.23 9.61 14.72
C LEU A 24 -3.27 11.09 15.11
N VAL A 25 -2.32 11.87 14.61
CA VAL A 25 -2.30 13.34 14.77
C VAL A 25 -2.31 14.00 13.40
N ASP A 26 -2.99 15.14 13.29
CA ASP A 26 -3.07 15.87 12.02
C ASP A 26 -1.72 16.52 11.72
N LEU A 27 -1.35 16.57 10.43
CA LEU A 27 -0.12 17.21 10.02
C LEU A 27 -0.35 18.72 10.04
N GLU A 28 0.59 19.43 10.67
CA GLU A 28 0.60 20.88 10.78
C GLU A 28 1.79 21.51 10.03
N GLY A 29 1.73 22.83 9.82
CA GLY A 29 2.84 23.63 9.30
C GLY A 29 3.46 23.10 7.98
N PRO A 30 4.81 23.10 7.85
CA PRO A 30 5.50 22.72 6.61
C PRO A 30 5.19 21.30 6.11
N LEU A 31 4.86 20.35 6.99
CA LEU A 31 4.48 18.99 6.59
C LEU A 31 3.09 18.96 5.94
N ALA A 32 2.14 19.69 6.53
CA ALA A 32 0.80 19.83 5.96
C ALA A 32 0.85 20.50 4.58
N GLU A 33 1.68 21.54 4.45
CA GLU A 33 1.95 22.24 3.20
C GLU A 33 2.63 21.34 2.17
N ARG A 34 3.61 20.53 2.57
CA ARG A 34 4.25 19.53 1.70
C ARG A 34 3.23 18.55 1.15
N VAL A 35 2.43 17.91 2.01
CA VAL A 35 1.43 16.91 1.59
C VAL A 35 0.40 17.52 0.64
N ARG A 36 -0.12 18.73 0.93
CA ARG A 36 -1.00 19.47 0.01
C ARG A 36 -0.32 19.83 -1.31
N GLY A 37 0.93 20.28 -1.28
CA GLY A 37 1.70 20.67 -2.47
C GLY A 37 2.02 19.49 -3.40
N LEU A 38 2.00 18.26 -2.88
CA LEU A 38 2.07 17.01 -3.65
C LEU A 38 0.70 16.54 -4.15
N GLY A 39 -0.39 17.28 -3.89
CA GLY A 39 -1.76 16.86 -4.23
C GLY A 39 -2.25 15.63 -3.43
N ALA A 40 -1.57 15.28 -2.34
CA ALA A 40 -1.87 14.11 -1.53
C ALA A 40 -2.80 14.44 -0.34
N LYS A 41 -3.56 13.45 0.12
CA LYS A 41 -4.33 13.53 1.36
C LYS A 41 -3.44 13.24 2.58
N GLN A 42 -3.86 13.70 3.75
CA GLN A 42 -3.27 13.30 5.04
C GLN A 42 -3.76 11.90 5.44
N VAL A 43 -3.32 10.86 4.72
CA VAL A 43 -3.69 9.46 5.01
C VAL A 43 -3.26 9.05 6.41
N ASN A 44 -3.93 8.08 7.01
CA ASN A 44 -3.73 7.68 8.41
C ASN A 44 -2.30 7.22 8.69
N LEU A 45 -1.61 6.62 7.72
CA LEU A 45 -0.17 6.32 7.82
C LEU A 45 0.67 7.57 8.09
N TYR A 46 0.42 8.68 7.39
CA TYR A 46 1.14 9.92 7.62
C TYR A 46 0.78 10.50 8.99
N ARG A 47 -0.50 10.43 9.39
CA ARG A 47 -0.98 10.90 10.70
C ARG A 47 -0.40 10.08 11.87
N ALA A 48 -0.09 8.79 11.66
CA ALA A 48 0.61 7.96 12.64
C ALA A 48 2.12 8.28 12.71
N LEU A 49 2.76 8.57 11.58
CA LEU A 49 4.19 8.91 11.53
C LEU A 49 4.50 10.37 11.91
N ALA A 50 3.48 11.23 12.00
CA ALA A 50 3.62 12.67 12.28
C ALA A 50 4.19 12.99 13.68
N HIS A 51 4.20 12.04 14.63
CA HIS A 51 4.97 12.15 15.89
C HIS A 51 6.47 12.31 15.67
N THR A 52 6.98 11.95 14.50
CA THR A 52 8.38 12.10 14.09
C THR A 52 8.49 12.85 12.75
N PRO A 53 8.36 14.19 12.74
CA PRO A 53 8.28 15.00 11.52
C PRO A 53 9.42 14.78 10.51
N GLU A 54 10.64 14.59 10.99
CA GLU A 54 11.82 14.34 10.15
C GLU A 54 11.74 12.99 9.44
N LEU A 55 11.34 11.93 10.16
CA LEU A 55 11.13 10.59 9.58
C LEU A 55 9.96 10.57 8.61
N LEU A 56 8.85 11.27 8.91
CA LEU A 56 7.74 11.42 7.98
C LEU A 56 8.14 12.18 6.71
N THR A 57 9.00 13.20 6.81
CA THR A 57 9.55 13.90 5.64
C THR A 57 10.36 12.94 4.76
N ALA A 58 11.29 12.18 5.36
CA ALA A 58 12.09 11.19 4.63
C ALA A 58 11.22 10.06 4.03
N TRP A 59 10.17 9.64 4.74
CA TRP A 59 9.19 8.66 4.26
C TRP A 59 8.45 9.14 3.02
N ILE A 60 7.88 10.36 3.08
CA ILE A 60 7.17 10.98 1.96
C ILE A 60 8.11 11.10 0.75
N ASP A 61 9.36 11.53 0.96
CA ASP A 61 10.31 11.77 -0.12
C ASP A 61 10.77 10.48 -0.81
N GLY A 62 11.00 9.41 -0.03
CA GLY A 62 11.26 8.07 -0.57
C GLY A 62 10.06 7.52 -1.34
N ALA A 63 8.88 7.52 -0.70
CA ALA A 63 7.64 7.01 -1.30
C ALA A 63 7.24 7.78 -2.57
N TRP A 64 7.41 9.11 -2.59
CA TRP A 64 7.14 9.96 -3.74
C TRP A 64 8.13 9.74 -4.87
N THR A 65 9.42 9.55 -4.56
CA THR A 65 10.44 9.24 -5.57
C THR A 65 10.13 7.89 -6.23
N LEU A 66 9.81 6.86 -5.43
CA LEU A 66 9.43 5.53 -5.92
C LEU A 66 8.11 5.49 -6.70
N ARG A 67 7.20 6.46 -6.51
CA ARG A 67 5.94 6.56 -7.26
C ARG A 67 6.02 7.46 -8.50
N GLU A 68 6.66 8.61 -8.42
CA GLU A 68 6.53 9.67 -9.44
C GLU A 68 7.82 10.05 -10.17
N ARG A 69 8.99 9.49 -9.78
CA ARG A 69 10.30 9.90 -10.34
C ARG A 69 11.15 8.76 -10.94
N CYS A 70 10.78 7.51 -10.65
CA CYS A 70 11.36 6.32 -11.28
C CYS A 70 11.06 6.26 -12.79
N GLN A 71 12.03 5.80 -13.59
CA GLN A 71 11.89 5.63 -15.05
C GLN A 71 11.05 4.39 -15.42
N THR A 72 11.06 3.37 -14.56
CA THR A 72 10.21 2.18 -14.68
C THR A 72 8.73 2.57 -14.73
N PRO A 73 7.88 1.90 -15.53
CA PRO A 73 6.47 2.25 -15.65
C PRO A 73 5.73 2.28 -14.32
N ARG A 74 4.90 3.30 -14.10
CA ARG A 74 4.09 3.40 -12.87
C ARG A 74 3.15 2.20 -12.70
N THR A 75 2.55 1.74 -13.79
CA THR A 75 1.68 0.55 -13.84
C THR A 75 2.38 -0.70 -13.31
N LEU A 76 3.63 -0.93 -13.71
CA LEU A 76 4.47 -2.04 -13.25
C LEU A 76 4.69 -1.98 -11.73
N ARG A 77 5.09 -0.80 -11.23
CA ARG A 77 5.33 -0.58 -9.79
C ARG A 77 4.04 -0.75 -8.97
N GLU A 78 2.90 -0.25 -9.44
CA GLU A 78 1.60 -0.46 -8.77
C GLU A 78 1.18 -1.93 -8.72
N ILE A 79 1.45 -2.73 -9.77
CA ILE A 79 1.21 -4.18 -9.77
C ILE A 79 2.07 -4.89 -8.70
N MET A 80 3.33 -4.49 -8.51
CA MET A 80 4.20 -5.01 -7.44
C MET A 80 3.67 -4.65 -6.04
N ILE A 81 3.17 -3.43 -5.86
CA ILE A 81 2.62 -2.96 -4.57
C ILE A 81 1.34 -3.74 -4.23
N LEU A 82 0.42 -3.87 -5.19
CA LEU A 82 -0.79 -4.68 -5.02
C LEU A 82 -0.46 -6.15 -4.74
N ARG A 83 0.55 -6.73 -5.40
CA ARG A 83 1.01 -8.08 -5.08
C ARG A 83 1.52 -8.18 -3.64
N THR A 84 2.28 -7.18 -3.19
CA THR A 84 2.77 -7.12 -1.82
C THR A 84 1.63 -7.04 -0.81
N ALA A 85 0.63 -6.19 -1.05
CA ALA A 85 -0.57 -6.09 -0.23
C ALA A 85 -1.31 -7.44 -0.11
N VAL A 86 -1.45 -8.19 -1.21
CA VAL A 86 -2.06 -9.53 -1.21
C VAL A 86 -1.25 -10.54 -0.39
N VAL A 87 0.06 -10.64 -0.61
CA VAL A 87 0.93 -11.61 0.08
C VAL A 87 1.03 -11.31 1.58
N MET A 88 1.13 -10.02 1.93
CA MET A 88 1.20 -9.55 3.32
C MET A 88 -0.16 -9.39 4.00
N ARG A 89 -1.28 -9.57 3.29
CA ARG A 89 -2.66 -9.39 3.79
C ARG A 89 -2.90 -7.99 4.36
N SER A 90 -2.42 -6.96 3.67
CA SER A 90 -2.55 -5.57 4.07
C SER A 90 -3.76 -4.92 3.41
N ASP A 91 -4.88 -4.90 4.13
CA ASP A 91 -6.13 -4.27 3.66
C ASP A 91 -5.93 -2.76 3.40
N TYR A 92 -5.07 -2.10 4.19
CA TYR A 92 -4.71 -0.69 4.04
C TYR A 92 -3.99 -0.41 2.70
N GLU A 93 -2.95 -1.18 2.39
CA GLU A 93 -2.19 -1.02 1.16
C GLU A 93 -3.04 -1.35 -0.05
N TRP A 94 -3.86 -2.41 0.04
CA TRP A 94 -4.81 -2.76 -0.99
C TRP A 94 -5.80 -1.61 -1.26
N HIS A 95 -6.41 -1.06 -0.19
CA HIS A 95 -7.32 0.07 -0.28
C HIS A 95 -6.68 1.29 -0.97
N GLN A 96 -5.51 1.73 -0.51
CA GLN A 96 -4.80 2.88 -1.08
C GLN A 96 -4.36 2.63 -2.53
N HIS A 97 -3.74 1.48 -2.79
CA HIS A 97 -3.08 1.24 -4.09
C HIS A 97 -4.03 0.74 -5.18
N VAL A 98 -5.22 0.21 -4.90
CA VAL A 98 -6.21 -0.08 -5.97
C VAL A 98 -6.62 1.23 -6.67
N ALA A 99 -6.81 2.31 -5.91
CA ALA A 99 -7.13 3.62 -6.48
C ALA A 99 -5.94 4.20 -7.27
N MET A 100 -4.71 4.11 -6.73
CA MET A 100 -3.50 4.60 -7.42
C MET A 100 -3.20 3.81 -8.69
N ALA A 101 -3.29 2.48 -8.66
CA ALA A 101 -3.12 1.60 -9.81
C ALA A 101 -4.10 1.94 -10.93
N ARG A 102 -5.38 2.12 -10.61
CA ARG A 102 -6.40 2.54 -11.59
C ARG A 102 -6.06 3.91 -12.20
N ASN A 103 -5.67 4.88 -11.37
CA ASN A 103 -5.31 6.23 -11.83
C ASN A 103 -4.03 6.23 -12.69
N ALA A 104 -3.11 5.30 -12.45
CA ALA A 104 -1.93 5.04 -13.27
C ALA A 104 -2.23 4.29 -14.59
N GLY A 105 -3.46 3.82 -14.80
CA GLY A 105 -3.87 3.10 -16.00
C GLY A 105 -3.72 1.57 -15.93
N VAL A 106 -3.56 0.97 -14.75
CA VAL A 106 -3.60 -0.50 -14.59
C VAL A 106 -5.03 -0.99 -14.88
N PRO A 107 -5.25 -1.91 -15.84
CA PRO A 107 -6.56 -2.49 -16.11
C PRO A 107 -7.13 -3.21 -14.89
N ARG A 108 -8.46 -3.10 -14.66
CA ARG A 108 -9.13 -3.74 -13.52
C ARG A 108 -8.90 -5.26 -13.48
N GLU A 109 -8.91 -5.91 -14.64
CA GLU A 109 -8.60 -7.34 -14.79
C GLU A 109 -7.19 -7.71 -14.31
N LYS A 110 -6.19 -6.83 -14.49
CA LYS A 110 -4.83 -7.00 -13.94
C LYS A 110 -4.73 -6.73 -12.44
N VAL A 111 -5.64 -5.94 -11.88
CA VAL A 111 -5.74 -5.78 -10.42
C VAL A 111 -6.38 -7.04 -9.81
N ASP A 112 -7.52 -7.48 -10.36
CA ASP A 112 -8.24 -8.66 -9.88
C ASP A 112 -7.38 -9.95 -9.99
N ALA A 113 -6.56 -10.08 -11.04
CA ALA A 113 -5.75 -11.28 -11.28
C ALA A 113 -4.45 -11.37 -10.46
N VAL A 114 -4.05 -10.34 -9.70
CA VAL A 114 -2.70 -10.24 -9.08
C VAL A 114 -2.46 -11.28 -7.98
N VAL A 115 -3.55 -11.82 -7.41
CA VAL A 115 -3.50 -12.95 -6.47
C VAL A 115 -2.99 -14.24 -7.14
N ALA A 116 -3.30 -14.44 -8.42
CA ALA A 116 -3.01 -15.64 -9.20
C ALA A 116 -2.14 -15.33 -10.43
N TRP A 117 -1.23 -14.35 -10.30
CA TRP A 117 -0.42 -13.86 -11.42
C TRP A 117 0.40 -14.95 -12.12
N GLN A 118 0.83 -15.98 -11.38
CA GLN A 118 1.61 -17.10 -11.90
C GLN A 118 0.87 -17.83 -13.03
N THR A 119 -0.45 -17.96 -12.96
CA THR A 119 -1.29 -18.66 -13.95
C THR A 119 -2.09 -17.72 -14.85
N SER A 120 -2.00 -16.40 -14.65
CA SER A 120 -2.70 -15.42 -15.48
C SER A 120 -1.88 -15.07 -16.73
N GLU A 121 -2.54 -15.12 -17.88
CA GLU A 121 -2.00 -14.72 -19.19
C GLU A 121 -1.94 -13.19 -19.38
N LEU A 122 -2.52 -12.41 -18.46
CA LEU A 122 -2.56 -10.94 -18.56
C LEU A 122 -1.17 -10.29 -18.38
N TYR A 123 -0.25 -10.93 -17.67
CA TYR A 123 1.06 -10.35 -17.32
C TYR A 123 2.11 -10.67 -18.38
N GLN A 124 2.74 -9.61 -18.90
CA GLN A 124 3.85 -9.68 -19.84
C GLN A 124 5.13 -10.21 -19.16
N PRO A 125 6.15 -10.69 -19.91
CA PRO A 125 7.34 -11.31 -19.33
C PRO A 125 8.10 -10.43 -18.32
N ASP A 126 8.18 -9.13 -18.59
CA ASP A 126 8.78 -8.10 -17.73
C ASP A 126 7.96 -7.89 -16.44
N GLU A 127 6.63 -7.81 -16.54
CA GLU A 127 5.72 -7.78 -15.38
C GLU A 127 5.85 -9.03 -14.51
N ARG A 128 6.00 -10.20 -15.13
CA ARG A 128 6.21 -11.48 -14.43
C ARG A 128 7.57 -11.50 -13.72
N ALA A 129 8.63 -10.98 -14.32
CA ALA A 129 9.94 -10.85 -13.68
C ALA A 129 9.89 -9.93 -12.44
N ALA A 130 9.18 -8.81 -12.52
CA ALA A 130 8.97 -7.91 -11.38
C ALA A 130 8.10 -8.53 -10.27
N LEU A 131 7.11 -9.34 -10.63
CA LEU A 131 6.29 -10.10 -9.67
C LEU A 131 7.07 -11.25 -9.01
N MET A 132 7.97 -11.92 -9.74
CA MET A 132 8.93 -12.88 -9.17
C MET A 132 9.86 -12.21 -8.16
N LEU A 133 10.41 -11.04 -8.49
CA LEU A 133 11.21 -10.23 -7.55
C LEU A 133 10.39 -9.86 -6.30
N THR A 134 9.14 -9.45 -6.49
CA THR A 134 8.24 -9.07 -5.38
C THR A 134 8.03 -10.24 -4.42
N ASP A 135 7.63 -11.41 -4.94
CA ASP A 135 7.41 -12.61 -4.12
C ASP A 135 8.72 -13.05 -3.42
N ALA A 136 9.87 -13.01 -4.11
CA ALA A 136 11.17 -13.38 -3.55
C ALA A 136 11.62 -12.43 -2.42
N MET A 137 11.53 -11.11 -2.63
CA MET A 137 11.86 -10.10 -1.62
C MET A 137 11.05 -10.28 -0.32
N LEU A 138 9.80 -10.71 -0.42
CA LEU A 138 8.95 -10.97 0.75
C LEU A 138 9.35 -12.22 1.55
N THR A 139 10.08 -13.17 0.94
CA THR A 139 10.71 -14.30 1.66
C THR A 139 12.02 -13.92 2.36
N GLY A 140 12.60 -12.76 2.04
CA GLY A 140 13.90 -12.32 2.55
C GLY A 140 15.11 -12.87 1.79
N HIS A 141 14.91 -13.58 0.68
CA HIS A 141 15.98 -14.06 -0.20
C HIS A 141 15.57 -13.96 -1.67
N VAL A 142 16.45 -13.40 -2.51
CA VAL A 142 16.28 -13.34 -3.96
C VAL A 142 17.22 -14.36 -4.60
N PRO A 143 16.72 -15.45 -5.20
CA PRO A 143 17.55 -16.43 -5.90
C PRO A 143 18.16 -15.86 -7.18
N ASP A 144 19.33 -16.38 -7.57
CA ASP A 144 20.03 -15.99 -8.80
C ASP A 144 19.12 -16.03 -10.04
N ALA A 145 18.27 -17.05 -10.18
CA ALA A 145 17.33 -17.17 -11.30
C ALA A 145 16.30 -16.02 -11.38
N VAL A 146 15.93 -15.39 -10.24
CA VAL A 146 15.05 -14.22 -10.22
C VAL A 146 15.83 -12.95 -10.59
N HIS A 147 17.07 -12.83 -10.13
CA HIS A 147 17.96 -11.73 -10.50
C HIS A 147 18.33 -11.75 -11.99
N ASP A 148 18.62 -12.94 -12.52
CA ASP A 148 18.94 -13.17 -13.94
C ASP A 148 17.73 -12.87 -14.82
N GLU A 149 16.53 -13.36 -14.47
CA GLU A 149 15.30 -13.07 -15.22
C GLU A 149 15.01 -11.57 -15.25
N LEU A 150 15.15 -10.88 -14.11
CA LEU A 150 15.03 -9.42 -14.04
C LEU A 150 16.04 -8.72 -14.97
N GLY A 151 17.27 -9.25 -15.07
CA GLY A 151 18.31 -8.76 -15.97
C GLY A 151 18.06 -9.00 -17.47
N ARG A 152 17.06 -9.80 -17.84
CA ARG A 152 16.65 -9.98 -19.26
C ARG A 152 15.77 -8.85 -19.76
N HIS A 153 15.04 -8.18 -18.86
CA HIS A 153 14.00 -7.19 -19.21
C HIS A 153 14.37 -5.76 -18.80
N PHE A 154 15.22 -5.58 -17.78
CA PHE A 154 15.47 -4.28 -17.15
C PHE A 154 16.96 -3.93 -17.08
N THR A 155 17.29 -2.66 -17.34
CA THR A 155 18.64 -2.10 -17.13
C THR A 155 19.02 -2.07 -15.64
N ASP A 156 20.30 -1.89 -15.34
CA ASP A 156 20.80 -1.81 -13.95
C ASP A 156 20.07 -0.75 -13.12
N ALA A 157 19.76 0.41 -13.72
CA ALA A 157 19.04 1.49 -13.05
C ALA A 157 17.59 1.09 -12.73
N GLU A 158 16.87 0.54 -13.71
CA GLU A 158 15.51 0.04 -13.53
C GLU A 158 15.46 -1.10 -12.51
N ARG A 159 16.43 -2.02 -12.52
CA ARG A 159 16.54 -3.09 -11.52
C ARG A 159 16.67 -2.54 -10.11
N VAL A 160 17.48 -1.49 -9.89
CA VAL A 160 17.57 -0.81 -8.60
C VAL A 160 16.24 -0.16 -8.20
N GLU A 161 15.53 0.49 -9.13
CA GLU A 161 14.19 1.05 -8.86
C GLU A 161 13.18 -0.01 -8.42
N LEU A 162 13.13 -1.16 -9.10
CA LEU A 162 12.22 -2.26 -8.77
C LEU A 162 12.58 -2.93 -7.43
N ILE A 163 13.88 -3.15 -7.16
CA ILE A 163 14.35 -3.70 -5.88
C ILE A 163 14.02 -2.76 -4.72
N LEU A 164 14.25 -1.45 -4.88
CA LEU A 164 13.88 -0.46 -3.87
C LEU A 164 12.37 -0.33 -3.70
N THR A 165 11.59 -0.45 -4.78
CA THR A 165 10.11 -0.50 -4.71
C THR A 165 9.66 -1.72 -3.90
N ALA A 166 10.13 -2.92 -4.24
CA ALA A 166 9.80 -4.15 -3.51
C ALA A 166 10.24 -4.08 -2.03
N GLY A 167 11.44 -3.55 -1.74
CA GLY A 167 11.93 -3.39 -0.38
C GLY A 167 11.13 -2.38 0.44
N PHE A 168 10.80 -1.22 -0.13
CA PHE A 168 10.01 -0.19 0.53
C PHE A 168 8.58 -0.67 0.83
N TYR A 169 7.90 -1.27 -0.16
CA TYR A 169 6.55 -1.79 0.04
C TYR A 169 6.51 -3.15 0.76
N ALA A 170 7.64 -3.83 0.98
CA ALA A 170 7.74 -4.86 2.02
C ALA A 170 7.80 -4.25 3.42
N MET A 171 8.40 -3.07 3.59
CA MET A 171 8.44 -2.35 4.88
C MET A 171 7.08 -1.74 5.24
N VAL A 172 6.38 -1.09 4.31
CA VAL A 172 5.16 -0.32 4.63
C VAL A 172 4.06 -1.14 5.33
N PRO A 173 3.65 -2.35 4.88
CA PRO A 173 2.69 -3.20 5.59
C PRO A 173 3.12 -3.55 7.02
N ARG A 174 4.43 -3.74 7.25
CA ARG A 174 5.00 -4.05 8.57
C ARG A 174 4.91 -2.83 9.50
N VAL A 175 5.10 -1.63 8.97
CA VAL A 175 4.92 -0.37 9.71
C VAL A 175 3.45 -0.11 10.01
N LEU A 176 2.56 -0.34 9.03
CA LEU A 176 1.11 -0.23 9.21
C LEU A 176 0.58 -1.15 10.32
N ASP A 177 0.98 -2.43 10.32
CA ASP A 177 0.63 -3.41 11.35
C ASP A 177 1.22 -3.02 12.72
N ALA A 178 2.52 -2.72 12.79
CA ALA A 178 3.20 -2.37 14.05
C ALA A 178 2.63 -1.08 14.69
N CYS A 179 2.30 -0.07 13.89
CA CYS A 179 1.64 1.15 14.35
C CYS A 179 0.13 0.97 14.55
N ARG A 180 -0.47 -0.13 14.08
CA ARG A 180 -1.91 -0.44 14.03
C ARG A 180 -2.71 0.67 13.35
N VAL A 181 -2.25 1.10 12.19
CA VAL A 181 -2.89 2.15 11.39
C VAL A 181 -4.21 1.63 10.84
N PRO A 182 -5.36 2.27 11.12
CA PRO A 182 -6.63 1.90 10.53
C PRO A 182 -6.71 2.34 9.07
N VAL A 183 -7.36 1.52 8.24
CA VAL A 183 -7.80 1.93 6.89
C VAL A 183 -8.65 3.20 7.01
N GLU A 184 -8.54 4.08 6.02
CA GLU A 184 -9.37 5.26 5.89
C GLU A 184 -10.87 4.91 5.92
N ASP A 185 -11.68 5.75 6.57
CA ASP A 185 -13.14 5.66 6.47
C ASP A 185 -13.60 6.53 5.31
N ASP A 186 -13.81 5.90 4.15
CA ASP A 186 -14.32 6.54 2.93
C ASP A 186 -15.57 7.40 3.16
N ARG A 187 -16.37 7.08 4.19
CA ARG A 187 -17.59 7.84 4.53
C ARG A 187 -17.33 9.23 5.10
N ALA A 188 -16.14 9.50 5.61
CA ALA A 188 -15.78 10.82 6.11
C ALA A 188 -15.51 11.80 4.95
N ASP A 189 -14.88 11.33 3.88
CA ASP A 189 -14.47 12.16 2.74
C ASP A 189 -15.66 12.67 1.92
N ASP A 190 -16.75 11.91 1.80
CA ASP A 190 -17.98 12.34 1.08
C ASP A 190 -18.66 13.57 1.72
N THR A 191 -18.36 13.89 2.99
CA THR A 191 -18.97 15.03 3.70
C THR A 191 -18.25 16.36 3.48
N ALA A 192 -17.03 16.33 2.92
CA ALA A 192 -16.19 17.52 2.74
C ALA A 192 -16.44 18.26 1.41
N ASP A 193 -17.08 17.62 0.42
CA ASP A 193 -17.19 18.13 -0.96
C ASP A 193 -18.64 18.15 -1.49
N SER A 194 -19.61 18.40 -0.60
CA SER A 194 -20.98 18.73 -1.00
C SER A 194 -21.09 20.24 -1.29
N PRO A 195 -21.17 20.68 -2.56
CA PRO A 195 -21.44 22.09 -2.86
C PRO A 195 -22.84 22.44 -2.35
N GLY A 196 -22.94 23.55 -1.62
CA GLY A 196 -24.19 23.97 -0.97
C GLY A 196 -25.36 24.01 -1.95
N GLY A 197 -26.35 23.15 -1.71
CA GLY A 197 -27.57 23.10 -2.51
C GLY A 197 -28.27 24.47 -2.52
N PRO A 198 -28.87 24.88 -3.65
CA PRO A 198 -29.40 26.22 -3.79
C PRO A 198 -30.54 26.48 -2.81
N SER A 199 -30.49 27.65 -2.14
CA SER A 199 -31.64 28.16 -1.39
C SER A 199 -32.84 28.26 -2.33
N ARG A 200 -33.98 27.75 -1.88
CA ARG A 200 -35.26 27.90 -2.58
C ARG A 200 -36.01 29.07 -1.95
N ASP A 201 -36.03 30.18 -2.68
CA ASP A 201 -37.05 31.22 -2.56
C ASP A 201 -38.17 30.93 -3.58
#